data_AF-A0A229GKB3-F1
#
_entry.id   AF-A0A229GKB3-F1
#
_cell.length_a   1.000
_cell.length_b   1.000
_cell.length_c   1.000
_cell.angle_alpha   90.00
_cell.angle_beta   90.00
_cell.angle_gamma   90.00
#
_symmetry.space_group_name_H-M   'P 1'
#
loop_
_entity.id
_entity.type
_entity.pdbx_description
1 polymer ?
#
loop_
_entity_poly.entity_id
_entity_poly.type
_entity_poly.pdbx_seq_one_letter_code
_entity_poly.pdbx_strand_id
1 'polypeptide(L)'
;RDRVKEIDRNGNEPTEQKSHEKNNFEKKDLFRVIAKSYINEKSNTTPKNVQKLHNYLDKHVAPHIGDYPIASITAQDVIKTGLAIQTYFEERGKWTTDTSHKCVALISSVFEYAINTLGYDIINIAHGRSKALRPHKAERMKAIEQHQFSELLRNIDNYGKDNLNGHEQTVAGMQLMALCFVRTKELRFFEWSEIDYHKNVWRIPAHKMKMRQDHIIPLSPQAMTIIERMRPLTQKTCYVFYNFERNKPYSDVWFNQALKRMGYTGDPYPKMTGHGFRQLASTGLHELQFSENLIEIQLAHLEQSSVKKRYDLSAHLAERQVMMTQWANHLDDLRAGKAVRFDLLEPDELEALLAKRGQQVAEMVIYQKEVLIKNLRAQGITEDVLLKLAEQL
;
A
#
# COMPACT_ATOMS: atom_id res chain seq x y z
N ARG A 1 10.65 -57.49 46.15
CA ARG A 1 10.99 -57.12 47.54
C ARG A 1 12.51 -57.13 47.62
N ASP A 2 13.07 -56.08 48.21
CA ASP A 2 14.49 -55.84 48.47
C ASP A 2 15.36 -55.35 47.30
N ARG A 3 15.26 -54.03 47.04
CA ARG A 3 16.39 -53.10 46.85
C ARG A 3 15.85 -51.67 46.72
N VAL A 4 15.29 -51.19 47.84
CA VAL A 4 15.11 -49.76 48.12
C VAL A 4 15.91 -49.53 49.39
N LYS A 5 17.05 -48.84 49.28
CA LYS A 5 17.76 -48.06 50.32
C LYS A 5 19.21 -47.88 49.89
N GLU A 6 19.50 -46.71 49.30
CA GLU A 6 20.63 -45.83 49.64
C GLU A 6 20.55 -44.63 48.70
N ILE A 7 19.59 -43.75 49.02
CA ILE A 7 19.64 -42.35 48.60
C ILE A 7 20.57 -41.70 49.61
N ASP A 8 21.85 -41.59 49.26
CA ASP A 8 22.77 -40.78 50.01
C ASP A 8 22.57 -39.31 49.65
N ARG A 9 22.73 -38.50 50.68
CA ARG A 9 22.36 -37.10 50.78
C ARG A 9 23.40 -36.25 50.09
N ASN A 10 23.09 -35.77 48.89
CA ASN A 10 23.61 -34.50 48.37
C ASN A 10 22.69 -34.06 47.23
N GLY A 11 21.86 -33.06 47.53
CA GLY A 11 20.87 -32.50 46.61
C GLY A 11 21.50 -31.76 45.44
N ASN A 12 22.00 -32.51 44.46
CA ASN A 12 22.29 -32.00 43.12
C ASN A 12 21.38 -32.71 42.13
N GLU A 13 20.49 -31.93 41.50
CA GLU A 13 19.72 -32.39 40.35
C GLU A 13 20.65 -32.86 39.21
N PRO A 14 20.38 -34.00 38.55
CA PRO A 14 21.24 -34.56 37.50
C PRO A 14 21.09 -33.84 36.14
N THR A 15 20.82 -32.53 36.13
CA THR A 15 20.46 -31.76 34.92
C THR A 15 21.58 -30.85 34.43
N GLU A 16 22.58 -30.52 35.25
CA GLU A 16 23.66 -29.58 34.87
C GLU A 16 24.98 -30.24 34.42
N GLN A 17 25.14 -31.56 34.59
CA GLN A 17 26.42 -32.24 34.30
C GLN A 17 26.53 -32.90 32.91
N LYS A 18 25.57 -32.67 32.00
CA LYS A 18 25.59 -33.25 30.63
C LYS A 18 26.02 -32.30 29.49
N SER A 19 26.40 -31.03 29.74
CA SER A 19 26.72 -30.08 28.65
C SER A 19 28.19 -29.66 28.53
N HIS A 20 29.10 -30.27 29.30
CA HIS A 20 30.54 -29.95 29.25
C HIS A 20 31.38 -30.91 28.40
N GLU A 21 30.77 -31.71 27.53
CA GLU A 21 31.50 -32.55 26.58
C GLU A 21 31.47 -31.94 25.18
N LYS A 22 32.64 -31.44 24.76
CA LYS A 22 33.04 -31.05 23.40
C LYS A 22 32.19 -30.00 22.71
N ASN A 23 32.68 -28.76 22.69
CA ASN A 23 32.34 -27.86 21.59
C ASN A 23 33.43 -26.79 21.39
N ASN A 24 34.30 -27.11 20.44
CA ASN A 24 35.35 -26.27 19.88
C ASN A 24 34.71 -25.25 18.93
N PHE A 25 33.76 -24.44 19.41
CA PHE A 25 33.08 -23.48 18.54
C PHE A 25 33.91 -22.21 18.42
N GLU A 26 34.23 -21.87 17.19
CA GLU A 26 34.86 -20.60 16.90
C GLU A 26 33.81 -19.49 16.91
N LYS A 27 34.21 -18.25 17.22
CA LYS A 27 33.30 -17.09 17.17
C LYS A 27 32.57 -16.95 15.82
N LYS A 28 33.13 -17.51 14.74
CA LYS A 28 32.52 -17.52 13.40
C LYS A 28 31.22 -18.34 13.34
N ASP A 29 31.05 -19.33 14.21
CA ASP A 29 29.92 -20.27 14.20
C ASP A 29 28.68 -19.71 14.91
N LEU A 30 28.82 -18.58 15.60
CA LEU A 30 27.72 -17.90 16.28
C LEU A 30 26.69 -17.41 15.27
N PHE A 31 25.41 -17.62 15.59
CA PHE A 31 24.30 -17.23 14.73
C PHE A 31 24.35 -15.75 14.35
N ARG A 32 24.68 -14.85 15.30
CA ARG A 32 24.80 -13.41 15.03
C ARG A 32 25.86 -13.10 13.97
N VAL A 33 26.98 -13.84 13.95
CA VAL A 33 28.07 -13.62 13.00
C VAL A 33 27.64 -14.07 11.61
N ILE A 34 27.08 -15.27 11.50
CA ILE A 34 26.55 -15.80 10.23
C ILE A 34 25.42 -14.90 9.69
N ALA A 35 24.51 -14.45 10.57
CA ALA A 35 23.42 -13.56 10.21
C ALA A 35 23.91 -12.20 9.66
N LYS A 36 24.98 -11.64 10.24
CA LYS A 36 25.60 -10.42 9.71
C LYS A 36 26.20 -10.65 8.33
N SER A 37 26.88 -11.78 8.11
CA SER A 37 27.39 -12.15 6.78
C SER A 37 26.27 -12.28 5.75
N TYR A 38 25.18 -12.97 6.10
CA TYR A 38 23.98 -13.06 5.25
C TYR A 38 23.42 -11.69 4.89
N ILE A 39 23.27 -10.79 5.87
CA ILE A 39 22.74 -9.43 5.62
C ILE A 39 23.68 -8.62 4.72
N ASN A 40 25.00 -8.77 4.89
CA ASN A 40 25.99 -8.10 4.05
C ASN A 40 25.91 -8.56 2.58
N GLU A 41 25.63 -9.83 2.31
CA GLU A 41 25.39 -10.30 0.94
C GLU A 41 24.12 -9.71 0.31
N LYS A 42 23.13 -9.33 1.14
CA LYS A 42 21.92 -8.62 0.68
C LYS A 42 22.14 -7.12 0.45
N SER A 43 23.38 -6.61 0.54
CA SER A 43 23.74 -5.20 0.32
C SER A 43 23.32 -4.66 -1.05
N ASN A 44 23.23 -5.51 -2.08
CA ASN A 44 22.75 -5.13 -3.42
C ASN A 44 21.24 -4.82 -3.48
N THR A 45 20.50 -5.03 -2.38
CA THR A 45 19.08 -4.66 -2.28
C THR A 45 18.92 -3.22 -1.80
N THR A 46 17.68 -2.72 -1.70
CA THR A 46 17.46 -1.34 -1.25
C THR A 46 18.01 -1.12 0.18
N PRO A 47 18.71 -0.01 0.47
CA PRO A 47 19.30 0.24 1.79
C PRO A 47 18.29 0.15 2.95
N LYS A 48 17.04 0.55 2.71
CA LYS A 48 15.95 0.45 3.69
C LYS A 48 15.62 -1.00 4.07
N ASN A 49 15.74 -1.94 3.13
CA ASN A 49 15.51 -3.36 3.40
C ASN A 49 16.67 -3.95 4.21
N VAL A 50 17.91 -3.64 3.85
CA VAL A 50 19.11 -4.07 4.60
C VAL A 50 19.04 -3.57 6.04
N GLN A 51 18.71 -2.28 6.24
CA GLN A 51 18.54 -1.71 7.58
C GLN A 51 17.41 -2.40 8.38
N LYS A 52 16.32 -2.83 7.73
CA LYS A 52 15.27 -3.59 8.41
C LYS A 52 15.78 -4.95 8.88
N LEU A 53 16.58 -5.65 8.07
CA LEU A 53 17.17 -6.93 8.46
C LEU A 53 18.11 -6.76 9.65
N HIS A 54 18.97 -5.73 9.64
CA HIS A 54 19.78 -5.39 10.82
C HIS A 54 18.92 -5.11 12.04
N ASN A 55 17.84 -4.33 11.90
CA ASN A 55 16.95 -4.05 13.03
C ASN A 55 16.28 -5.33 13.57
N TYR A 56 15.86 -6.25 12.70
CA TYR A 56 15.31 -7.54 13.13
C TYR A 56 16.37 -8.38 13.85
N LEU A 57 17.58 -8.45 13.30
CA LEU A 57 18.68 -9.17 13.93
C LEU A 57 19.04 -8.57 15.29
N ASP A 58 19.46 -7.31 15.32
CA ASP A 58 20.08 -6.71 16.50
C ASP A 58 19.09 -6.45 17.63
N LYS A 59 17.84 -6.06 17.32
CA LYS A 59 16.85 -5.70 18.35
C LYS A 59 15.97 -6.86 18.79
N HIS A 60 15.77 -7.86 17.94
CA HIS A 60 14.75 -8.88 18.19
C HIS A 60 15.31 -10.30 18.21
N VAL A 61 16.15 -10.70 17.25
CA VAL A 61 16.61 -12.10 17.16
C VAL A 61 17.84 -12.36 18.03
N ALA A 62 18.86 -11.52 17.89
CA ALA A 62 20.16 -11.71 18.52
C ALA A 62 20.12 -11.74 20.07
N PRO A 63 19.23 -10.99 20.76
CA PRO A 63 19.08 -11.12 22.22
C PRO A 63 18.69 -12.51 22.72
N HIS A 64 18.13 -13.38 21.86
CA HIS A 64 17.67 -14.71 22.27
C HIS A 64 18.61 -15.83 21.80
N ILE A 65 19.05 -15.79 20.54
CA ILE A 65 19.83 -16.88 19.92
C ILE A 65 21.15 -16.41 19.28
N GLY A 66 21.46 -15.11 19.34
CA GLY A 66 22.58 -14.53 18.60
C GLY A 66 23.94 -15.09 19.00
N ASP A 67 24.09 -15.41 20.28
CA ASP A 67 25.36 -15.85 20.86
C ASP A 67 25.42 -17.39 20.99
N TYR A 68 24.48 -18.09 20.36
CA TYR A 68 24.48 -19.54 20.24
C TYR A 68 25.16 -19.95 18.93
N PRO A 69 26.01 -20.98 18.95
CA PRO A 69 26.47 -21.67 17.75
C PRO A 69 25.28 -22.15 16.91
N ILE A 70 25.31 -21.94 15.59
CA ILE A 70 24.16 -22.25 14.73
C ILE A 70 23.75 -23.73 14.80
N ALA A 71 24.72 -24.64 14.96
CA ALA A 71 24.50 -26.08 15.07
C ALA A 71 23.85 -26.51 16.40
N SER A 72 23.93 -25.68 17.45
CA SER A 72 23.33 -25.99 18.75
C SER A 72 21.91 -25.44 18.91
N ILE A 73 21.45 -24.56 18.00
CA ILE A 73 20.11 -24.00 18.08
C ILE A 73 19.09 -25.09 17.77
N THR A 74 18.08 -25.22 18.62
CA THR A 74 16.99 -26.19 18.45
C THR A 74 15.73 -25.55 17.88
N ALA A 75 14.82 -26.38 17.36
CA ALA A 75 13.51 -25.90 16.91
C ALA A 75 12.72 -25.21 18.02
N GLN A 76 12.88 -25.65 19.28
CA GLN A 76 12.24 -24.99 20.42
C GLN A 76 12.80 -23.59 20.67
N ASP A 77 14.11 -23.38 20.50
CA ASP A 77 14.73 -22.05 20.68
C ASP A 77 14.18 -21.05 19.66
N VAL A 78 13.98 -21.48 18.42
CA VAL A 78 13.38 -20.65 17.36
C VAL A 78 11.94 -20.27 17.70
N ILE A 79 11.14 -21.24 18.17
CA ILE A 79 9.74 -20.99 18.56
C ILE A 79 9.69 -20.05 19.77
N LYS A 80 10.48 -20.32 20.81
CA LYS A 80 10.57 -19.48 22.02
C LYS A 80 10.99 -18.05 21.66
N THR A 81 11.95 -17.89 20.76
CA THR A 81 12.39 -16.59 20.24
C THR A 81 11.22 -15.85 19.57
N GLY A 82 10.51 -16.51 18.65
CA GLY A 82 9.37 -15.89 17.97
C GLY A 82 8.23 -15.50 18.92
N LEU A 83 7.93 -16.34 19.93
CA LEU A 83 6.93 -16.06 20.96
C LEU A 83 7.35 -14.92 21.88
N ALA A 84 8.63 -14.84 22.28
CA ALA A 84 9.16 -13.76 23.10
C ALA A 84 9.07 -12.41 22.36
N ILE A 85 9.42 -12.39 21.07
CA ILE A 85 9.26 -11.20 20.22
C ILE A 85 7.79 -10.80 20.13
N GLN A 86 6.88 -11.77 20.00
CA GLN A 86 5.45 -11.49 19.95
C GLN A 86 4.95 -10.86 21.27
N THR A 87 5.26 -11.48 22.41
CA THR A 87 4.90 -10.97 23.74
C THR A 87 5.45 -9.56 23.96
N TYR A 88 6.69 -9.28 23.56
CA TYR A 88 7.31 -7.95 23.67
C TYR A 88 6.48 -6.83 23.00
N PHE A 89 5.84 -7.12 21.87
CA PHE A 89 5.00 -6.17 21.15
C PHE A 89 3.58 -6.10 21.74
N GLU A 90 3.00 -7.24 22.11
CA GLU A 90 1.67 -7.33 22.75
C GLU A 90 1.61 -6.52 24.05
N GLU A 91 2.62 -6.62 24.91
CA GLU A 91 2.75 -5.83 26.15
C GLU A 91 2.80 -4.31 25.91
N ARG A 92 3.17 -3.88 24.70
CA ARG A 92 3.24 -2.47 24.30
C ARG A 92 2.00 -2.02 23.51
N GLY A 93 0.92 -2.80 23.54
CA GLY A 93 -0.31 -2.55 22.79
C GLY A 93 -0.13 -2.65 21.27
N LYS A 94 0.98 -3.24 20.80
CA LYS A 94 1.27 -3.39 19.37
C LYS A 94 1.02 -4.83 18.97
N TRP A 95 -0.09 -5.07 18.29
CA TRP A 95 -0.44 -6.39 17.80
C TRP A 95 0.24 -6.65 16.44
N THR A 96 1.58 -6.83 16.43
CA THR A 96 2.35 -6.99 15.19
C THR A 96 2.96 -8.38 15.05
N THR A 97 2.13 -9.37 14.72
CA THR A 97 2.59 -10.73 14.38
C THR A 97 3.45 -10.77 13.11
N ASP A 98 3.32 -9.75 12.24
CA ASP A 98 4.17 -9.60 11.06
C ASP A 98 5.67 -9.46 11.43
N THR A 99 6.00 -8.80 12.54
CA THR A 99 7.41 -8.65 12.96
C THR A 99 8.00 -9.96 13.46
N SER A 100 7.28 -10.69 14.33
CA SER A 100 7.76 -11.98 14.85
C SER A 100 7.88 -13.01 13.72
N HIS A 101 6.91 -13.07 12.82
CA HIS A 101 6.96 -13.91 11.62
C HIS A 101 8.16 -13.58 10.73
N LYS A 102 8.43 -12.28 10.50
CA LYS A 102 9.60 -11.84 9.73
C LYS A 102 10.92 -12.16 10.41
N CYS A 103 10.98 -12.09 11.74
CA CYS A 103 12.16 -12.50 12.49
C CYS A 103 12.42 -14.00 12.36
N VAL A 104 11.38 -14.85 12.47
CA VAL A 104 11.53 -16.30 12.25
C VAL A 104 11.88 -16.63 10.81
N ALA A 105 11.32 -15.91 9.83
CA ALA A 105 11.70 -16.05 8.43
C ALA A 105 13.16 -15.65 8.18
N LEU A 106 13.65 -14.60 8.86
CA LEU A 106 15.07 -14.24 8.84
C LEU A 106 15.94 -15.36 9.42
N ILE A 107 15.54 -15.96 10.54
CA ILE A 107 16.25 -17.12 11.11
C ILE A 107 16.34 -18.25 10.08
N SER A 108 15.22 -18.62 9.44
CA SER A 108 15.22 -19.62 8.35
C SER A 108 16.18 -19.25 7.22
N SER A 109 16.18 -17.99 6.80
CA SER A 109 17.07 -17.53 5.73
C SER A 109 18.55 -17.62 6.13
N VAL A 110 18.89 -17.39 7.40
CA VAL A 110 20.26 -17.51 7.92
C VAL A 110 20.69 -18.98 7.96
N PHE A 111 19.81 -19.91 8.34
CA PHE A 111 20.08 -21.34 8.24
C PHE A 111 20.30 -21.77 6.79
N GLU A 112 19.43 -21.35 5.87
CA GLU A 112 19.60 -21.62 4.43
C GLU A 112 20.93 -21.07 3.90
N TYR A 113 21.34 -19.88 4.33
CA TYR A 113 22.61 -19.29 3.97
C TYR A 113 23.81 -20.10 4.53
N ALA A 114 23.75 -20.50 5.79
CA ALA A 114 24.79 -21.33 6.40
C ALA A 114 24.98 -22.66 5.67
N ILE A 115 23.88 -23.32 5.31
CA ILE A 115 23.89 -24.61 4.60
C ILE A 115 24.39 -24.42 3.16
N ASN A 116 23.72 -23.56 2.40
CA ASN A 116 23.92 -23.51 0.95
C ASN A 116 25.14 -22.69 0.51
N THR A 117 25.58 -21.73 1.32
CA THR A 117 26.67 -20.81 0.95
C THR A 117 27.93 -21.05 1.77
N LEU A 118 27.79 -21.27 3.09
CA LEU A 118 28.94 -21.50 3.97
C LEU A 118 29.29 -22.99 4.14
N GLY A 119 28.45 -23.92 3.67
CA GLY A 119 28.71 -25.35 3.68
C GLY A 119 28.56 -26.03 5.06
N TYR A 120 27.76 -25.46 5.97
CA TYR A 120 27.48 -26.11 7.25
C TYR A 120 26.63 -27.38 7.05
N ASP A 121 27.09 -28.50 7.62
CA ASP A 121 26.34 -29.76 7.65
C ASP A 121 25.29 -29.76 8.77
N ILE A 122 24.22 -28.99 8.57
CA ILE A 122 23.11 -28.83 9.50
C ILE A 122 21.78 -28.85 8.74
N ILE A 123 20.68 -29.04 9.46
CA ILE A 123 19.33 -28.94 8.89
C ILE A 123 18.74 -27.58 9.24
N ASN A 124 17.99 -26.96 8.32
CA ASN A 124 17.22 -25.76 8.63
C ASN A 124 16.04 -26.10 9.56
N ILE A 125 16.30 -26.02 10.86
CA ILE A 125 15.30 -26.27 11.91
C ILE A 125 14.23 -25.17 12.02
N ALA A 126 14.48 -23.98 11.48
CA ALA A 126 13.59 -22.82 11.52
C ALA A 126 12.51 -22.85 10.43
N HIS A 127 12.69 -23.68 9.40
CA HIS A 127 11.72 -23.86 8.34
C HIS A 127 10.32 -24.23 8.89
N GLY A 128 9.30 -23.46 8.51
CA GLY A 128 7.91 -23.67 8.92
C GLY A 128 7.57 -23.35 10.38
N ARG A 129 8.52 -22.91 11.21
CA ARG A 129 8.29 -22.67 12.65
C ARG A 129 7.46 -21.44 12.95
N SER A 130 7.32 -20.51 12.00
CA SER A 130 6.40 -19.39 12.10
C SER A 130 4.94 -19.83 12.30
N LYS A 131 4.57 -21.05 11.90
CA LYS A 131 3.23 -21.61 12.12
C LYS A 131 2.89 -21.88 13.59
N ALA A 132 3.90 -21.98 14.45
CA ALA A 132 3.71 -22.17 15.89
C ALA A 132 3.46 -20.83 16.63
N LEU A 133 3.60 -19.70 15.95
CA LEU A 133 3.35 -18.38 16.51
C LEU A 133 1.85 -18.06 16.52
N ARG A 134 1.40 -17.21 17.45
CA ARG A 134 -0.03 -16.92 17.57
C ARG A 134 -0.46 -16.09 16.35
N PRO A 135 -1.49 -16.53 15.59
CA PRO A 135 -1.95 -15.80 14.43
C PRO A 135 -2.53 -14.45 14.86
N HIS A 136 -2.30 -13.43 14.05
CA HIS A 136 -3.02 -12.17 14.15
C HIS A 136 -3.61 -11.84 12.79
N LYS A 137 -4.89 -11.48 12.79
CA LYS A 137 -5.55 -10.98 11.60
C LYS A 137 -5.13 -9.53 11.43
N ALA A 138 -4.20 -9.28 10.50
CA ALA A 138 -3.79 -7.92 10.18
C ALA A 138 -5.03 -7.09 9.82
N GLU A 139 -5.28 -6.01 10.58
CA GLU A 139 -6.28 -5.04 10.19
C GLU A 139 -5.78 -4.30 8.94
N ARG A 140 -6.67 -4.10 7.97
CA ARG A 140 -6.36 -3.31 6.77
C ARG A 140 -6.01 -1.89 7.23
N MET A 141 -4.96 -1.30 6.65
CA MET A 141 -4.62 0.10 6.93
C MET A 141 -5.85 0.97 6.69
N LYS A 142 -6.34 1.65 7.74
CA LYS A 142 -7.59 2.40 7.69
C LYS A 142 -7.42 3.61 6.75
N ALA A 143 -8.32 3.67 5.78
CA ALA A 143 -8.78 4.92 5.20
C ALA A 143 -10.10 5.25 5.91
N ILE A 144 -10.44 6.53 5.95
CA ILE A 144 -11.80 6.93 6.30
C ILE A 144 -12.80 6.30 5.32
N GLU A 145 -14.06 6.25 5.73
CA GLU A 145 -15.11 5.77 4.84
C GLU A 145 -15.40 6.79 3.74
N GLN A 146 -15.95 6.31 2.64
CA GLN A 146 -16.15 7.10 1.43
C GLN A 146 -17.03 8.34 1.68
N HIS A 147 -18.05 8.24 2.54
CA HIS A 147 -18.91 9.36 2.92
C HIS A 147 -18.17 10.49 3.67
N GLN A 148 -17.10 10.14 4.40
CA GLN A 148 -16.26 11.10 5.13
C GLN A 148 -15.29 11.82 4.22
N PHE A 149 -15.16 11.41 2.95
CA PHE A 149 -14.15 11.96 2.06
C PHE A 149 -14.36 13.45 1.79
N SER A 150 -15.61 13.89 1.66
CA SER A 150 -15.93 15.31 1.49
C SER A 150 -15.40 16.18 2.64
N GLU A 151 -15.47 15.68 3.87
CA GLU A 151 -14.94 16.37 5.05
C GLU A 151 -13.42 16.42 5.02
N LEU A 152 -12.76 15.32 4.66
CA LEU A 152 -11.30 15.29 4.49
C LEU A 152 -10.82 16.30 3.45
N LEU A 153 -11.50 16.41 2.30
CA LEU A 153 -11.13 17.38 1.27
C LEU A 153 -11.21 18.82 1.81
N ARG A 154 -12.30 19.16 2.53
CA ARG A 154 -12.44 20.47 3.18
C ARG A 154 -11.39 20.72 4.26
N ASN A 155 -11.07 19.72 5.07
CA ASN A 155 -10.03 19.81 6.11
C ASN A 155 -8.64 20.01 5.49
N ILE A 156 -8.35 19.37 4.35
CA ILE A 156 -7.11 19.59 3.58
C ILE A 156 -7.04 21.04 3.10
N ASP A 157 -8.13 21.57 2.53
CA ASP A 157 -8.17 22.92 1.97
C ASP A 157 -8.03 24.00 3.06
N ASN A 158 -8.51 23.74 4.27
CA ASN A 158 -8.38 24.63 5.42
C ASN A 158 -7.11 24.40 6.26
N TYR A 159 -6.30 23.37 5.95
CA TYR A 159 -5.14 22.98 6.76
C TYR A 159 -4.19 24.14 7.10
N GLY A 160 -3.91 25.01 6.13
CA GLY A 160 -3.04 26.18 6.33
C GLY A 160 -3.62 27.25 7.27
N LYS A 161 -4.96 27.37 7.32
CA LYS A 161 -5.67 28.27 8.23
C LYS A 161 -5.77 27.68 9.64
N ASP A 162 -6.07 26.39 9.71
CA ASP A 162 -6.32 25.68 10.97
C ASP A 162 -5.02 25.30 11.71
N ASN A 163 -3.87 25.36 11.04
CA ASN A 163 -2.58 25.05 11.61
C ASN A 163 -1.61 26.22 11.39
N LEU A 164 -1.18 26.87 12.47
CA LEU A 164 -0.28 28.03 12.44
C LEU A 164 1.04 27.81 11.66
N ASN A 165 1.48 26.55 11.56
CA ASN A 165 2.68 26.11 10.82
C ASN A 165 2.32 25.29 9.57
N GLY A 166 1.11 25.47 9.03
CA GLY A 166 0.62 24.79 7.85
C GLY A 166 1.24 25.38 6.59
N HIS A 167 2.16 24.64 5.96
CA HIS A 167 2.77 25.09 4.71
C HIS A 167 1.85 24.83 3.50
N GLU A 168 1.79 25.78 2.58
CA GLU A 168 1.08 25.66 1.29
C GLU A 168 1.50 24.39 0.51
N GLN A 169 2.79 24.04 0.55
CA GLN A 169 3.30 22.79 -0.04
C GLN A 169 2.62 21.53 0.52
N THR A 170 2.20 21.55 1.80
CA THR A 170 1.51 20.43 2.45
C THR A 170 0.06 20.33 1.98
N VAL A 171 -0.63 21.47 1.83
CA VAL A 171 -1.99 21.54 1.26
C VAL A 171 -1.97 21.00 -0.17
N ALA A 172 -1.13 21.59 -1.03
CA ALA A 172 -0.97 21.17 -2.41
C ALA A 172 -0.57 19.69 -2.55
N GLY A 173 0.36 19.22 -1.71
CA GLY A 173 0.74 17.81 -1.68
C GLY A 173 -0.42 16.88 -1.34
N MET A 174 -1.24 17.19 -0.34
CA MET A 174 -2.41 16.37 0.01
C MET A 174 -3.50 16.43 -1.07
N GLN A 175 -3.71 17.58 -1.71
CA GLN A 175 -4.64 17.71 -2.84
C GLN A 175 -4.18 16.86 -4.04
N LEU A 176 -2.89 16.84 -4.36
CA LEU A 176 -2.35 15.95 -5.40
C LEU A 176 -2.38 14.47 -4.98
N MET A 177 -2.24 14.14 -3.70
CA MET A 177 -2.46 12.77 -3.23
C MET A 177 -3.92 12.33 -3.48
N ALA A 178 -4.90 13.22 -3.31
CA ALA A 178 -6.30 12.91 -3.60
C ALA A 178 -6.58 12.82 -5.12
N LEU A 179 -6.04 13.75 -5.91
CA LEU A 179 -6.28 13.82 -7.35
C LEU A 179 -5.52 12.74 -8.14
N CYS A 180 -4.26 12.51 -7.81
CA CYS A 180 -3.37 11.63 -8.57
C CYS A 180 -3.15 10.27 -7.91
N PHE A 181 -3.50 10.13 -6.62
CA PHE A 181 -3.43 8.87 -5.85
C PHE A 181 -2.14 8.08 -6.06
N VAL A 182 -1.03 8.82 -6.12
CA VAL A 182 0.33 8.28 -6.17
C VAL A 182 0.78 7.79 -4.80
N ARG A 183 1.89 7.06 -4.75
CA ARG A 183 2.52 6.73 -3.47
C ARG A 183 3.20 7.98 -2.92
N THR A 184 3.26 8.13 -1.59
CA THR A 184 3.97 9.23 -0.93
C THR A 184 5.42 9.40 -1.42
N LYS A 185 6.10 8.28 -1.72
CA LYS A 185 7.46 8.30 -2.27
C LYS A 185 7.52 8.94 -3.66
N GLU A 186 6.54 8.67 -4.52
CA GLU A 186 6.50 9.24 -5.87
C GLU A 186 6.31 10.76 -5.77
N LEU A 187 5.33 11.23 -4.99
CA LEU A 187 5.02 12.65 -4.88
C LEU A 187 6.14 13.48 -4.23
N ARG A 188 6.78 12.98 -3.16
CA ARG A 188 7.87 13.72 -2.50
C ARG A 188 9.13 13.84 -3.34
N PHE A 189 9.30 13.00 -4.36
CA PHE A 189 10.44 13.04 -5.30
C PHE A 189 9.99 13.44 -6.72
N PHE A 190 8.81 14.05 -6.83
CA PHE A 190 8.28 14.59 -8.07
C PHE A 190 9.18 15.73 -8.55
N GLU A 191 9.78 15.57 -9.72
CA GLU A 191 10.66 16.56 -10.34
C GLU A 191 9.93 17.40 -11.39
N TRP A 192 10.32 18.66 -11.52
CA TRP A 192 9.77 19.56 -12.54
C TRP A 192 9.98 19.06 -13.97
N SER A 193 11.07 18.34 -14.20
CA SER A 193 11.43 17.70 -15.48
C SER A 193 10.52 16.53 -15.86
N GLU A 194 9.75 15.99 -14.92
CA GLU A 194 8.84 14.86 -15.17
C GLU A 194 7.49 15.31 -15.76
N ILE A 195 7.27 16.62 -15.89
CA ILE A 195 6.01 17.18 -16.41
C ILE A 195 6.14 17.43 -17.91
N ASP A 196 5.26 16.78 -18.67
CA ASP A 196 5.06 17.04 -20.10
C ASP A 196 3.88 18.00 -20.25
N TYR A 197 4.17 19.30 -20.33
CA TYR A 197 3.18 20.38 -20.41
C TYR A 197 2.37 20.34 -21.70
N HIS A 198 2.94 19.82 -22.79
CA HIS A 198 2.21 19.71 -24.06
C HIS A 198 1.08 18.68 -23.94
N LYS A 199 1.32 17.58 -23.23
CA LYS A 199 0.34 16.50 -23.06
C LYS A 199 -0.41 16.55 -21.73
N ASN A 200 -0.08 17.48 -20.84
CA ASN A 200 -0.57 17.55 -19.46
C ASN A 200 -0.44 16.20 -18.74
N VAL A 201 0.76 15.62 -18.76
CA VAL A 201 1.04 14.35 -18.06
C VAL A 201 2.25 14.46 -17.16
N TRP A 202 2.20 13.76 -16.03
CA TRP A 202 3.35 13.49 -15.17
C TRP A 202 3.94 12.13 -15.52
N ARG A 203 5.19 12.09 -15.99
CA ARG A 203 5.91 10.87 -16.39
C ARG A 203 6.90 10.46 -15.30
N ILE A 204 6.50 9.52 -14.46
CA ILE A 204 7.38 8.97 -13.43
C ILE A 204 8.27 7.88 -14.05
N PRO A 205 9.61 8.02 -14.01
CA PRO A 205 10.51 7.05 -14.61
C PRO A 205 10.59 5.75 -13.80
N ALA A 206 10.88 4.65 -14.49
CA ALA A 206 10.94 3.29 -13.95
C ALA A 206 11.80 3.16 -12.69
N HIS A 207 12.94 3.86 -12.62
CA HIS A 207 13.85 3.79 -11.48
C HIS A 207 13.25 4.36 -10.17
N LYS A 208 12.21 5.22 -10.26
CA LYS A 208 11.45 5.73 -9.09
C LYS A 208 10.27 4.83 -8.72
N MET A 209 9.81 3.98 -9.64
CA MET A 209 8.62 3.14 -9.48
C MET A 209 8.90 1.81 -8.79
N LYS A 210 7.95 1.34 -7.98
CA LYS A 210 8.05 0.06 -7.26
C LYS A 210 8.21 -1.14 -8.22
N MET A 211 7.49 -1.11 -9.35
CA MET A 211 7.46 -2.19 -10.33
C MET A 211 8.52 -2.03 -11.44
N ARG A 212 9.41 -1.03 -11.33
CA ARG A 212 10.48 -0.76 -12.32
C ARG A 212 9.97 -0.61 -13.75
N GLN A 213 8.82 0.05 -13.90
CA GLN A 213 8.22 0.41 -15.18
C GLN A 213 7.83 1.88 -15.12
N ASP A 214 7.95 2.58 -16.25
CA ASP A 214 7.51 3.98 -16.35
C ASP A 214 6.01 4.07 -16.05
N HIS A 215 5.63 5.13 -15.38
CA HIS A 215 4.23 5.39 -15.05
C HIS A 215 3.85 6.80 -15.48
N ILE A 216 2.92 6.87 -16.43
CA ILE A 216 2.38 8.13 -16.94
C ILE A 216 1.11 8.42 -16.17
N ILE A 217 0.92 9.61 -15.62
CA ILE A 217 -0.30 10.04 -14.93
C ILE A 217 -0.89 11.22 -15.71
N PRO A 218 -2.09 11.08 -16.32
CA PRO A 218 -2.82 12.21 -16.86
C PRO A 218 -3.15 13.22 -15.75
N LEU A 219 -2.83 14.49 -15.99
CA LEU A 219 -3.08 15.57 -15.03
C LEU A 219 -4.35 16.31 -15.44
N SER A 220 -5.34 16.34 -14.55
CA SER A 220 -6.53 17.17 -14.73
C SER A 220 -6.17 18.67 -14.64
N PRO A 221 -7.04 19.57 -15.14
CA PRO A 221 -6.84 21.02 -14.97
C PRO A 221 -6.66 21.43 -13.50
N GLN A 222 -7.37 20.79 -12.58
CA GLN A 222 -7.22 21.00 -11.14
C GLN A 222 -5.81 20.62 -10.67
N ALA A 223 -5.31 19.45 -11.06
CA ALA A 223 -3.97 18.99 -10.69
C ALA A 223 -2.88 19.92 -11.26
N MET A 224 -3.01 20.33 -12.52
CA MET A 224 -2.10 21.30 -13.14
C MET A 224 -2.11 22.64 -12.40
N THR A 225 -3.28 23.15 -12.04
CA THR A 225 -3.41 24.39 -11.27
C THR A 225 -2.65 24.29 -9.94
N ILE A 226 -2.80 23.17 -9.23
CA ILE A 226 -2.12 22.92 -7.96
C ILE A 226 -0.60 22.86 -8.12
N ILE A 227 -0.12 22.18 -9.17
CA ILE A 227 1.31 22.08 -9.50
C ILE A 227 1.87 23.48 -9.80
N GLU A 228 1.20 24.28 -10.63
CA GLU A 228 1.66 25.62 -10.99
C GLU A 228 1.73 26.58 -9.79
N ARG A 229 0.83 26.46 -8.81
CA ARG A 229 0.94 27.21 -7.55
C ARG A 229 2.25 26.93 -6.79
N MET A 230 2.86 25.75 -6.97
CA MET A 230 4.14 25.42 -6.33
C MET A 230 5.34 26.02 -7.06
N ARG A 231 5.20 26.34 -8.36
CA ARG A 231 6.30 26.85 -9.19
C ARG A 231 7.04 28.04 -8.57
N PRO A 232 6.38 29.15 -8.16
CA PRO A 232 7.10 30.28 -7.56
C PRO A 232 7.83 29.92 -6.25
N LEU A 233 7.44 28.84 -5.57
CA LEU A 233 8.06 28.41 -4.32
C LEU A 233 9.29 27.53 -4.55
N THR A 234 9.21 26.58 -5.49
CA THR A 234 10.16 25.47 -5.59
C THR A 234 10.80 25.27 -6.97
N GLN A 235 10.49 26.08 -8.00
CA GLN A 235 11.07 25.93 -9.35
C GLN A 235 12.60 26.07 -9.39
N LYS A 236 13.17 26.86 -8.47
CA LYS A 236 14.63 26.95 -8.29
C LYS A 236 15.27 25.66 -7.76
N THR A 237 14.46 24.71 -7.33
CA THR A 237 14.87 23.37 -6.92
C THR A 237 14.48 22.38 -8.03
N CYS A 238 15.07 21.19 -8.04
CA CYS A 238 14.66 20.15 -8.99
C CYS A 238 13.25 19.60 -8.73
N TYR A 239 12.71 19.78 -7.52
CA TYR A 239 11.51 19.11 -7.05
C TYR A 239 10.30 20.04 -6.96
N VAL A 240 9.12 19.52 -7.28
CA VAL A 240 7.83 20.23 -7.10
C VAL A 240 7.59 20.52 -5.61
N PHE A 241 8.01 19.60 -4.74
CA PHE A 241 7.94 19.76 -3.29
C PHE A 241 9.33 19.66 -2.65
N TYR A 242 9.69 20.66 -1.85
CA TYR A 242 11.03 20.76 -1.26
C TYR A 242 11.00 21.35 0.14
N ASN A 243 11.69 20.70 1.09
CA ASN A 243 11.85 21.22 2.43
C ASN A 243 13.15 22.05 2.50
N PHE A 244 12.99 23.37 2.45
CA PHE A 244 14.10 24.32 2.50
C PHE A 244 14.83 24.33 3.84
N GLU A 245 14.14 24.13 4.96
CA GLU A 245 14.76 24.09 6.30
C GLU A 245 15.74 22.93 6.45
N ARG A 246 15.46 21.81 5.77
CA ARG A 246 16.27 20.58 5.82
C ARG A 246 17.13 20.39 4.58
N ASN A 247 17.08 21.31 3.62
CA ASN A 247 17.76 21.26 2.33
C ASN A 247 17.62 19.91 1.62
N LYS A 248 16.40 19.35 1.62
CA LYS A 248 16.09 18.04 1.00
C LYS A 248 14.58 17.89 0.75
N PRO A 249 14.15 16.92 -0.06
CA PRO A 249 12.74 16.57 -0.16
C PRO A 249 12.10 16.20 1.19
N TYR A 250 10.81 16.53 1.38
CA TYR A 250 10.02 16.20 2.58
C TYR A 250 10.12 14.73 2.96
N SER A 251 9.97 14.35 4.24
CA SER A 251 10.12 12.97 4.77
C SER A 251 9.03 11.97 4.31
N ASP A 252 9.20 10.66 4.55
CA ASP A 252 8.17 9.64 4.22
C ASP A 252 6.94 9.72 5.13
N VAL A 253 7.08 10.36 6.28
CA VAL A 253 6.01 10.59 7.26
C VAL A 253 5.27 11.92 7.05
N TRP A 254 5.65 12.71 6.04
CA TRP A 254 5.13 14.07 5.82
C TRP A 254 3.60 14.15 5.85
N PHE A 255 2.89 13.41 4.99
CA PHE A 255 1.43 13.43 4.97
C PHE A 255 0.80 12.81 6.21
N ASN A 256 1.40 11.76 6.78
CA ASN A 256 0.88 11.15 8.01
C ASN A 256 0.97 12.13 9.19
N GLN A 257 2.00 12.98 9.26
CA GLN A 257 2.08 14.03 10.27
C GLN A 257 1.02 15.12 10.04
N ALA A 258 0.77 15.51 8.79
CA ALA A 258 -0.28 16.47 8.47
C ALA A 258 -1.67 15.93 8.84
N LEU A 259 -1.99 14.70 8.44
CA LEU A 259 -3.23 14.00 8.79
C LEU A 259 -3.41 13.86 10.30
N LYS A 260 -2.33 13.56 11.04
CA LYS A 260 -2.35 13.51 12.50
C LYS A 260 -2.73 14.86 13.12
N ARG A 261 -2.19 15.97 12.59
CA ARG A 261 -2.51 17.33 13.06
C ARG A 261 -3.96 17.72 12.76
N MET A 262 -4.54 17.20 11.68
CA MET A 262 -5.97 17.36 11.36
C MET A 262 -6.90 16.44 12.17
N GLY A 263 -6.37 15.68 13.14
CA GLY A 263 -7.21 14.83 14.00
C GLY A 263 -7.56 13.45 13.43
N TYR A 264 -6.98 13.05 12.28
CA TYR A 264 -7.13 11.69 11.74
C TYR A 264 -6.25 10.66 12.48
N THR A 265 -6.38 10.65 13.81
CA THR A 265 -5.68 9.78 14.74
C THR A 265 -6.56 8.59 15.14
N GLY A 266 -5.98 7.61 15.82
CA GLY A 266 -6.70 6.46 16.35
C GLY A 266 -5.74 5.52 17.08
N ASP A 267 -6.31 4.65 17.93
CA ASP A 267 -5.62 3.65 18.73
C ASP A 267 -6.24 2.27 18.46
N PRO A 268 -5.47 1.25 18.05
CA PRO A 268 -4.01 1.23 17.82
C PRO A 268 -3.56 1.82 16.47
N TYR A 269 -4.50 2.16 15.58
CA TYR A 269 -4.20 2.61 14.21
C TYR A 269 -4.84 3.95 13.87
N PRO A 270 -4.16 4.81 13.08
CA PRO A 270 -4.74 6.07 12.63
C PRO A 270 -5.96 5.83 11.74
N LYS A 271 -6.92 6.77 11.74
CA LYS A 271 -8.11 6.73 10.87
C LYS A 271 -7.79 6.97 9.39
N MET A 272 -6.74 7.71 9.09
CA MET A 272 -6.29 7.99 7.72
C MET A 272 -4.76 7.97 7.63
N THR A 273 -4.26 7.55 6.47
CA THR A 273 -2.84 7.61 6.14
C THR A 273 -2.66 8.16 4.73
N GLY A 274 -1.42 8.55 4.37
CA GLY A 274 -1.09 8.92 3.00
C GLY A 274 -1.40 7.79 2.00
N HIS A 275 -1.34 6.51 2.41
CA HIS A 275 -1.76 5.40 1.56
C HIS A 275 -3.30 5.30 1.42
N GLY A 276 -4.05 5.80 2.40
CA GLY A 276 -5.51 5.80 2.40
C GLY A 276 -6.11 6.53 1.20
N PHE A 277 -5.46 7.57 0.67
CA PHE A 277 -5.93 8.27 -0.54
C PHE A 277 -6.07 7.34 -1.75
N ARG A 278 -5.21 6.33 -1.85
CA ARG A 278 -5.26 5.34 -2.94
C ARG A 278 -6.45 4.39 -2.80
N GLN A 279 -6.82 4.08 -1.55
CA GLN A 279 -7.99 3.28 -1.27
C GLN A 279 -9.26 4.06 -1.58
N LEU A 280 -9.36 5.33 -1.12
CA LEU A 280 -10.47 6.22 -1.44
C LEU A 280 -10.64 6.42 -2.95
N ALA A 281 -9.54 6.63 -3.68
CA ALA A 281 -9.58 6.75 -5.13
C ALA A 281 -10.04 5.46 -5.81
N SER A 282 -9.51 4.30 -5.41
CA SER A 282 -9.93 3.01 -5.96
C SER A 282 -11.42 2.75 -5.73
N THR A 283 -11.91 2.92 -4.50
CA THR A 283 -13.33 2.77 -4.16
C THR A 283 -14.19 3.75 -4.95
N GLY A 284 -13.86 5.04 -4.94
CA GLY A 284 -14.63 6.05 -5.66
C GLY A 284 -14.65 5.85 -7.17
N LEU A 285 -13.54 5.43 -7.78
CA LEU A 285 -13.50 5.13 -9.22
C LEU A 285 -14.34 3.91 -9.59
N HIS A 286 -14.42 2.89 -8.72
CA HIS A 286 -15.34 1.78 -8.91
C HIS A 286 -16.80 2.22 -8.80
N GLU A 287 -17.12 3.11 -7.86
CA GLU A 287 -18.48 3.66 -7.72
C GLU A 287 -18.88 4.51 -8.94
N LEU A 288 -17.91 5.24 -9.51
CA LEU A 288 -18.04 5.95 -10.79
C LEU A 288 -18.06 5.01 -12.03
N GLN A 289 -18.10 3.69 -11.82
CA GLN A 289 -18.24 2.66 -12.86
C GLN A 289 -17.07 2.58 -13.85
N PHE A 290 -15.87 3.02 -13.45
CA PHE A 290 -14.67 2.76 -14.24
C PHE A 290 -14.24 1.29 -14.15
N SER A 291 -13.65 0.78 -15.23
CA SER A 291 -13.20 -0.61 -15.28
C SER A 291 -12.02 -0.86 -14.33
N GLU A 292 -12.02 -2.03 -13.69
CA GLU A 292 -10.95 -2.46 -12.79
C GLU A 292 -9.58 -2.38 -13.47
N ASN A 293 -9.49 -2.76 -14.76
CA ASN A 293 -8.25 -2.70 -15.51
C ASN A 293 -7.68 -1.26 -15.58
N LEU A 294 -8.51 -0.26 -15.87
CA LEU A 294 -8.08 1.15 -15.92
C LEU A 294 -7.60 1.64 -14.55
N ILE A 295 -8.32 1.28 -13.49
CA ILE A 295 -8.01 1.65 -12.11
C ILE A 295 -6.66 1.04 -11.70
N GLU A 296 -6.44 -0.25 -11.96
CA GLU A 296 -5.21 -0.96 -11.61
C GLU A 296 -3.99 -0.50 -12.43
N ILE A 297 -4.19 -0.13 -13.71
CA ILE A 297 -3.16 0.53 -14.53
C ILE A 297 -2.78 1.87 -13.91
N GLN A 298 -3.77 2.71 -13.58
CA GLN A 298 -3.56 4.04 -13.02
C GLN A 298 -2.96 4.00 -11.61
N LEU A 299 -3.23 2.95 -10.84
CA LEU A 299 -2.56 2.69 -9.55
C LEU A 299 -1.16 2.10 -9.72
N ALA A 300 -0.68 1.80 -10.94
CA ALA A 300 0.58 1.11 -11.16
C ALA A 300 0.69 -0.18 -10.33
N HIS A 301 -0.38 -0.99 -10.36
CA HIS A 301 -0.46 -2.30 -9.71
C HIS A 301 -0.14 -3.46 -10.66
N LEU A 302 -0.03 -3.22 -11.96
CA LEU A 302 0.26 -4.27 -12.94
C LEU A 302 1.53 -5.06 -12.58
N GLU A 303 1.38 -6.38 -12.49
CA GLU A 303 2.50 -7.30 -12.26
C GLU A 303 3.38 -7.48 -13.50
N GLN A 304 4.67 -7.68 -13.27
CA GLN A 304 5.70 -7.83 -14.30
C GLN A 304 5.54 -9.07 -15.20
N SER A 305 4.74 -10.06 -14.76
CA SER A 305 4.73 -11.44 -15.30
C SER A 305 3.88 -11.64 -16.56
N SER A 306 3.10 -10.65 -17.01
CA SER A 306 2.32 -10.81 -18.25
C SER A 306 2.90 -9.96 -19.38
N VAL A 307 3.62 -10.61 -20.30
CA VAL A 307 4.13 -10.04 -21.55
C VAL A 307 3.03 -9.32 -22.36
N LYS A 308 1.77 -9.75 -22.21
CA LYS A 308 0.58 -9.13 -22.81
C LYS A 308 0.31 -7.67 -22.35
N LYS A 309 0.61 -7.30 -21.10
CA LYS A 309 0.16 -6.01 -20.52
C LYS A 309 1.07 -4.82 -20.83
N ARG A 310 2.28 -5.05 -21.37
CA ARG A 310 3.21 -3.96 -21.68
C ARG A 310 2.76 -3.13 -22.90
N TYR A 311 1.98 -3.74 -23.81
CA TYR A 311 1.35 -3.06 -24.95
C TYR A 311 0.04 -2.32 -24.58
N ASP A 312 -0.60 -2.65 -23.44
CA ASP A 312 -1.84 -2.00 -22.95
C ASP A 312 -1.59 -0.62 -22.31
N LEU A 313 -0.39 -0.37 -21.79
CA LEU A 313 -0.07 0.86 -21.04
C LEU A 313 -0.27 2.14 -21.86
N SER A 314 -0.03 2.09 -23.17
CA SER A 314 -0.30 3.18 -24.12
C SER A 314 -1.72 3.16 -24.68
N ALA A 315 -2.37 1.99 -24.75
CA ALA A 315 -3.67 1.81 -25.40
C ALA A 315 -4.81 2.53 -24.67
N HIS A 316 -4.71 2.68 -23.34
CA HIS A 316 -5.77 3.26 -22.51
C HIS A 316 -5.49 4.69 -22.03
N LEU A 317 -4.53 5.41 -22.60
CA LEU A 317 -4.19 6.76 -22.13
C LEU A 317 -5.36 7.75 -22.26
N ALA A 318 -6.10 7.68 -23.37
CA ALA A 318 -7.27 8.54 -23.60
C ALA A 318 -8.37 8.26 -22.56
N GLU A 319 -8.71 6.98 -22.33
CA GLU A 319 -9.69 6.57 -21.32
C GLU A 319 -9.25 6.99 -19.91
N ARG A 320 -7.96 6.84 -19.60
CA ARG A 320 -7.41 7.29 -18.31
C ARG A 320 -7.45 8.81 -18.17
N GLN A 321 -7.25 9.58 -19.24
CA GLN A 321 -7.40 11.03 -19.18
C GLN A 321 -8.84 11.45 -18.88
N VAL A 322 -9.82 10.78 -19.49
CA VAL A 322 -11.25 10.96 -19.16
C VAL A 322 -11.49 10.60 -17.70
N MET A 323 -11.00 9.45 -17.24
CA MET A 323 -11.14 8.99 -15.86
C MET A 323 -10.56 9.99 -14.85
N MET A 324 -9.32 10.45 -15.05
CA MET A 324 -8.67 11.40 -14.15
C MET A 324 -9.39 12.76 -14.13
N THR A 325 -10.00 13.17 -15.24
CA THR A 325 -10.77 14.42 -15.33
C THR A 325 -12.12 14.28 -14.60
N GLN A 326 -12.86 13.18 -14.83
CA GLN A 326 -14.11 12.92 -14.13
C GLN A 326 -13.89 12.74 -12.62
N TRP A 327 -12.81 12.06 -12.23
CA TRP A 327 -12.39 11.96 -10.84
C TRP A 327 -12.16 13.34 -10.21
N ALA A 328 -11.42 14.22 -10.88
CA ALA A 328 -11.18 15.56 -10.38
C ALA A 328 -12.47 16.38 -10.21
N ASN A 329 -13.36 16.31 -11.19
CA ASN A 329 -14.67 16.98 -11.11
C ASN A 329 -15.51 16.42 -9.96
N HIS A 330 -15.51 15.10 -9.77
CA HIS A 330 -16.17 14.46 -8.65
C HIS A 330 -15.64 14.92 -7.29
N LEU A 331 -14.32 15.12 -7.15
CA LEU A 331 -13.74 15.69 -5.92
C LEU A 331 -14.21 17.14 -5.67
N ASP A 332 -14.36 17.94 -6.73
CA ASP A 332 -14.90 19.30 -6.61
C ASP A 332 -16.37 19.29 -6.22
N ASP A 333 -17.17 18.37 -6.78
CA ASP A 333 -18.56 18.16 -6.38
C ASP A 333 -18.68 17.69 -4.93
N LEU A 334 -17.78 16.82 -4.45
CA LEU A 334 -17.70 16.41 -3.05
C LEU A 334 -17.41 17.60 -2.13
N ARG A 335 -16.47 18.47 -2.50
CA ARG A 335 -16.16 19.70 -1.74
C ARG A 335 -17.38 20.60 -1.63
N ALA A 336 -18.08 20.79 -2.75
CA ALA A 336 -19.27 21.64 -2.86
C ALA A 336 -20.53 21.03 -2.23
N GLY A 337 -20.48 19.77 -1.78
CA GLY A 337 -21.66 19.06 -1.26
C GLY A 337 -22.69 18.72 -2.34
N LYS A 338 -22.26 18.66 -3.61
CA LYS A 338 -23.10 18.37 -4.78
C LYS A 338 -22.96 16.92 -5.28
N ALA A 339 -21.92 16.22 -4.86
CA ALA A 339 -21.72 14.83 -5.24
C ALA A 339 -22.71 13.90 -4.53
N VAL A 340 -23.08 12.81 -5.21
CA VAL A 340 -23.84 11.70 -4.64
C VAL A 340 -23.07 11.21 -3.41
N ARG A 341 -23.73 11.21 -2.24
CA ARG A 341 -23.19 10.56 -1.05
C ARG A 341 -23.18 9.07 -1.34
N PHE A 342 -22.04 8.43 -1.15
CA PHE A 342 -21.93 6.96 -1.24
C PHE A 342 -22.44 6.27 0.04
N ASP A 343 -23.40 6.91 0.70
CA ASP A 343 -24.21 6.32 1.75
C ASP A 343 -25.40 5.61 1.12
N LEU A 344 -26.11 4.80 1.90
CA LEU A 344 -27.41 4.31 1.47
C LEU A 344 -28.31 5.52 1.23
N LEU A 345 -28.90 5.57 0.04
CA LEU A 345 -29.90 6.58 -0.29
C LEU A 345 -31.08 6.44 0.66
N GLU A 346 -31.59 7.58 1.13
CA GLU A 346 -32.89 7.57 1.80
C GLU A 346 -33.97 7.08 0.82
N PRO A 347 -35.10 6.51 1.31
CA PRO A 347 -36.14 5.96 0.44
C PRO A 347 -36.57 6.90 -0.69
N ASP A 348 -36.76 8.19 -0.39
CA ASP A 348 -37.16 9.20 -1.38
C ASP A 348 -36.07 9.48 -2.43
N GLU A 349 -34.80 9.46 -2.02
CA GLU A 349 -33.66 9.64 -2.92
C GLU A 349 -33.47 8.42 -3.82
N LEU A 350 -33.71 7.22 -3.29
CA LEU A 350 -33.69 5.97 -4.03
C LEU A 350 -34.82 5.94 -5.07
N GLU A 351 -36.04 6.33 -4.69
CA GLU A 351 -37.17 6.45 -5.61
C GLU A 351 -36.88 7.44 -6.74
N ALA A 352 -36.32 8.61 -6.43
CA ALA A 352 -35.93 9.60 -7.42
C ALA A 352 -34.84 9.07 -8.37
N LEU A 353 -33.85 8.34 -7.86
CA LEU A 353 -32.82 7.71 -8.68
C LEU A 353 -33.39 6.63 -9.60
N LEU A 354 -34.27 5.77 -9.07
CA LEU A 354 -34.93 4.71 -9.84
C LEU A 354 -35.81 5.31 -10.94
N ALA A 355 -36.54 6.39 -10.65
CA ALA A 355 -37.34 7.11 -11.64
C ALA A 355 -36.47 7.71 -12.75
N LYS A 356 -35.36 8.37 -12.40
CA LYS A 356 -34.42 8.94 -13.37
C LYS A 356 -33.77 7.87 -14.24
N ARG A 357 -33.38 6.73 -13.65
CA ARG A 357 -32.86 5.58 -14.42
C ARG A 357 -33.93 5.00 -15.34
N GLY A 358 -35.17 4.88 -14.87
CA GLY A 358 -36.31 4.46 -15.69
C GLY A 358 -36.51 5.37 -16.91
N GLN A 359 -36.44 6.69 -16.72
CA GLN A 359 -36.52 7.68 -17.81
C GLN A 359 -35.36 7.53 -18.80
N GLN A 360 -34.12 7.42 -18.33
CA GLN A 360 -32.96 7.24 -19.23
C GLN A 360 -33.04 5.94 -20.04
N VAL A 361 -33.51 4.85 -19.44
CA VAL A 361 -33.74 3.59 -20.15
C VAL A 361 -34.84 3.75 -21.20
N ALA A 362 -35.93 4.44 -20.87
CA ALA A 362 -37.00 4.73 -21.82
C ALA A 362 -36.52 5.59 -23.00
N GLU A 363 -35.75 6.65 -22.74
CA GLU A 363 -35.15 7.51 -23.77
C GLU A 363 -34.20 6.73 -24.69
N MET A 364 -33.36 5.84 -24.15
CA MET A 364 -32.50 4.97 -24.96
C MET A 364 -33.31 4.02 -25.85
N VAL A 365 -34.39 3.42 -25.32
CA VAL A 365 -35.26 2.54 -26.11
C VAL A 365 -35.94 3.31 -27.23
N ILE A 366 -36.43 4.52 -26.95
CA ILE A 366 -37.02 5.40 -27.97
C ILE A 366 -36.00 5.73 -29.06
N TYR A 367 -34.79 6.14 -28.68
CA TYR A 367 -33.72 6.42 -29.65
C TYR A 367 -33.36 5.20 -30.51
N GLN A 368 -33.26 4.01 -29.92
CA GLN A 368 -33.00 2.78 -30.67
C GLN A 368 -34.13 2.44 -31.65
N LYS A 369 -35.40 2.66 -31.24
CA LYS A 369 -36.57 2.50 -32.12
C LYS A 369 -36.50 3.47 -33.30
N GLU A 370 -36.23 4.75 -33.05
CA GLU A 370 -36.10 5.77 -34.11
C GLU A 370 -34.98 5.44 -35.10
N VAL A 371 -33.82 5.00 -34.61
CA VAL A 371 -32.69 4.57 -35.45
C VAL A 371 -33.06 3.35 -36.29
N LEU A 372 -33.74 2.36 -35.71
CA LEU A 372 -34.22 1.19 -36.44
C LEU A 372 -35.22 1.57 -37.55
N ILE A 373 -36.21 2.40 -37.24
CA ILE A 373 -37.21 2.88 -38.21
C ILE A 373 -36.51 3.63 -39.36
N LYS A 374 -35.55 4.50 -39.04
CA LYS A 374 -34.76 5.23 -40.05
C LYS A 374 -33.98 4.29 -40.97
N ASN A 375 -33.36 3.24 -40.42
CA ASN A 375 -32.64 2.24 -41.20
C ASN A 375 -33.57 1.40 -42.10
N LEU A 376 -34.74 1.00 -41.60
CA LEU A 376 -35.73 0.24 -42.38
C LEU A 376 -36.33 1.08 -43.51
N ARG A 377 -36.58 2.38 -43.29
CA ARG A 377 -36.95 3.34 -44.36
C ARG A 377 -35.89 3.42 -45.46
N ALA A 378 -34.62 3.48 -45.07
CA ALA A 378 -33.51 3.52 -46.03
C ALA A 378 -33.37 2.23 -46.87
N GLN A 379 -33.91 1.10 -46.38
CA GLN A 379 -33.97 -0.17 -47.09
C GLN A 379 -35.22 -0.33 -47.96
N GLY A 380 -36.06 0.70 -48.09
CA GLY A 380 -37.25 0.70 -48.94
C GLY A 380 -38.46 -0.04 -48.35
N ILE A 381 -38.48 -0.30 -47.03
CA ILE A 381 -39.68 -0.83 -46.37
C ILE A 381 -40.78 0.23 -46.39
N THR A 382 -41.99 -0.19 -46.78
CA THR A 382 -43.15 0.69 -46.95
C THR A 382 -43.66 1.24 -45.61
N GLU A 383 -44.20 2.46 -45.66
CA GLU A 383 -44.65 3.20 -44.48
C GLU A 383 -45.76 2.46 -43.69
N ASP A 384 -46.62 1.72 -44.38
CA ASP A 384 -47.68 0.90 -43.77
C ASP A 384 -47.13 -0.28 -42.93
N VAL A 385 -46.00 -0.86 -43.35
CA VAL A 385 -45.32 -1.94 -42.61
C VAL A 385 -44.57 -1.37 -41.40
N LEU A 386 -44.01 -0.17 -41.53
CA LEU A 386 -43.34 0.53 -40.43
C LEU A 386 -44.31 0.98 -39.33
N LEU A 387 -45.51 1.45 -39.69
CA LEU A 387 -46.57 1.79 -38.73
C LEU A 387 -47.02 0.56 -37.93
N LYS A 388 -47.21 -0.59 -38.59
CA LYS A 388 -47.54 -1.86 -37.92
C LYS A 388 -46.42 -2.37 -37.01
N LEU A 389 -45.15 -2.20 -37.39
CA LEU A 389 -43.99 -2.54 -36.56
C LEU A 389 -43.85 -1.61 -35.35
N ALA A 390 -44.18 -0.33 -35.49
CA ALA A 390 -44.14 0.65 -34.40
C ALA A 390 -45.25 0.42 -33.36
N GLU A 391 -46.39 -0.16 -33.75
CA GLU A 391 -47.47 -0.55 -32.83
C GLU A 391 -47.19 -1.86 -32.06
N GLN A 392 -46.31 -2.72 -32.57
CA GLN A 392 -45.96 -4.03 -31.98
C GLN A 392 -44.72 -4.01 -31.08
N LEU A 393 -43.86 -2.99 -31.20
CA LEU A 393 -42.64 -2.78 -30.42
C LEU A 393 -42.86 -1.75 -29.32
#